data_AF-A0A7V4G2G5-F1
#
_entry.id   AF-A0A7V4G2G5-F1
#
_cell.length_a   1.000
_cell.length_b   1.000
_cell.length_c   1.000
_cell.angle_alpha   90.00
_cell.angle_beta   90.00
_cell.angle_gamma   90.00
#
_symmetry.space_group_name_H-M   'P 1'
#
loop_
_entity.id
_entity.type
_entity.pdbx_description
1 polymer ?
#
loop_
_entity_poly.entity_id
_entity_poly.type
_entity_poly.pdbx_seq_one_letter_code
_entity_poly.pdbx_strand_id
1 'polypeptide(L)'
;MTLALWTAAVVALLGVLVLAHELGHLVVARLFGVRVLRFSLGFGPKLIGFTWGPTEYRISLFPLGGYIRLLGEDAGEPVPEHERGQALCHKPLWQRFVVVMAGPLFNLLLPMGIYVVHFAGHRTLLPPTLGTVIAGLPAANAGLLPGDRVETIDGHYIRYWEELEDVIAASPGKTLRFGIRRGIESEERDVTPARLERRGPLNVKEIVGWIGVSPRFQLPEVGIIDLTSPAAQAGLRTFDYITSVNGTPVSHWGEFERAMARAGASPLRISYLRGAHSVLPFVHIELQEPGTAVVIPQPVVDPIHGRRYETGIQSSELFVYSVEPGTPADRIGLRRGDQILELDGRPLLHWNILHQRLAQDPHREWTLTWVSPGGERRQATFKQETRTQLDAYHHEEQRLVFGASNRFAWKTADPVPIRNRFFYAVGHAVERTYDIIVFTGRCFLQIMRGEMSP
;
A
#
# COMPACT_ATOMS: atom_id res chain seq x y z
N MET A 1 -24.52 -2.32 4.92
CA MET A 1 -24.37 -1.09 5.77
C MET A 1 -25.58 -0.17 5.52
N THR A 2 -26.26 0.37 6.53
CA THR A 2 -27.60 0.99 6.32
C THR A 2 -27.53 2.39 5.69
N LEU A 3 -28.51 2.72 4.84
CA LEU A 3 -28.68 4.03 4.21
C LEU A 3 -28.60 5.19 5.22
N ALA A 4 -29.12 4.99 6.42
CA ALA A 4 -29.07 5.98 7.51
C ALA A 4 -27.64 6.35 7.93
N LEU A 5 -26.72 5.38 7.97
CA LEU A 5 -25.31 5.65 8.31
C LEU A 5 -24.64 6.49 7.22
N TRP A 6 -24.90 6.18 5.96
CA TRP A 6 -24.40 6.96 4.83
C TRP A 6 -24.91 8.40 4.86
N THR A 7 -26.22 8.58 5.06
CA THR A 7 -26.82 9.91 5.18
C THR A 7 -26.21 10.68 6.35
N ALA A 8 -26.03 10.04 7.52
CA ALA A 8 -25.39 10.67 8.67
C ALA A 8 -23.94 11.09 8.39
N ALA A 9 -23.16 10.23 7.72
CA ALA A 9 -21.78 10.53 7.34
C ALA A 9 -21.69 11.70 6.35
N VAL A 10 -22.56 11.73 5.34
CA VAL A 10 -22.63 12.83 4.36
C VAL A 10 -23.02 14.14 5.04
N VAL A 11 -24.04 14.13 5.90
CA VAL A 11 -24.47 15.33 6.66
C VAL A 11 -23.34 15.81 7.57
N ALA A 12 -22.63 14.91 8.25
CA ALA A 12 -21.49 15.28 9.09
C ALA A 12 -20.35 15.90 8.27
N LEU A 13 -19.99 15.29 7.13
CA LEU A 13 -18.93 15.79 6.25
C LEU A 13 -19.27 17.18 5.69
N LEU A 14 -20.48 17.35 5.15
CA LEU A 14 -20.95 18.65 4.66
C LEU A 14 -21.03 19.68 5.78
N GLY A 15 -21.49 19.28 6.97
CA GLY A 15 -21.55 20.15 8.14
C GLY A 15 -20.18 20.68 8.55
N VAL A 16 -19.15 19.84 8.57
CA VAL A 16 -17.76 20.26 8.87
C VAL A 16 -17.22 21.20 7.78
N LEU A 17 -17.47 20.89 6.51
CA LEU A 17 -17.02 21.73 5.40
C LEU A 17 -17.67 23.11 5.43
N VAL A 18 -18.98 23.18 5.65
CA VAL A 18 -19.69 24.46 5.78
C VAL A 18 -19.25 25.21 7.02
N LEU A 19 -19.09 24.53 8.16
CA LEU A 19 -18.59 25.17 9.37
C LEU A 19 -17.24 25.84 9.14
N ALA A 20 -16.31 25.15 8.47
CA ALA A 20 -15.00 25.71 8.13
C ALA A 20 -15.11 26.90 7.16
N HIS A 21 -16.00 26.81 6.17
CA HIS A 21 -16.29 27.89 5.23
C HIS A 21 -16.77 29.16 5.94
N GLU A 22 -17.83 29.05 6.75
CA GLU A 22 -18.39 30.18 7.48
C GLU A 22 -17.40 30.73 8.51
N LEU A 23 -16.60 29.85 9.13
CA LEU A 23 -15.56 30.25 10.07
C LEU A 23 -14.49 31.10 9.38
N GLY A 24 -14.15 30.81 8.12
CA GLY A 24 -13.23 31.61 7.32
C GLY A 24 -13.70 33.06 7.18
N HIS A 25 -14.95 33.24 6.76
CA HIS A 25 -15.56 34.58 6.70
C HIS A 25 -15.57 35.28 8.06
N LEU A 26 -15.95 34.58 9.13
CA LEU A 26 -16.00 35.11 10.49
C LEU A 26 -14.64 35.62 10.97
N VAL A 27 -13.59 34.80 10.82
CA VAL A 27 -12.23 35.12 11.28
C VAL A 27 -11.71 36.34 10.53
N VAL A 28 -11.81 36.34 9.20
CA VAL A 28 -11.27 37.41 8.37
C VAL A 28 -12.07 38.70 8.50
N ALA A 29 -13.40 38.63 8.60
CA ALA A 29 -14.25 39.80 8.88
C ALA A 29 -13.84 40.45 10.21
N ARG A 30 -13.65 39.66 11.27
CA ARG A 30 -13.21 40.18 12.56
C ARG A 30 -11.81 40.78 12.52
N LEU A 31 -10.87 40.18 11.77
CA LEU A 31 -9.52 40.71 11.60
C LEU A 31 -9.52 42.10 10.95
N PHE A 32 -10.43 42.37 10.01
CA PHE A 32 -10.60 43.72 9.43
C PHE A 32 -11.52 44.64 10.24
N GLY A 33 -11.96 44.21 11.43
CA GLY A 33 -12.86 44.98 12.28
C GLY A 33 -14.24 45.18 11.64
N VAL A 34 -14.73 44.19 10.88
CA VAL A 34 -16.11 44.13 10.38
C VAL A 34 -16.98 43.47 11.45
N ARG A 35 -18.12 44.08 11.77
CA ARG A 35 -19.06 43.53 12.74
C ARG A 35 -19.83 42.37 12.13
N VAL A 36 -19.78 41.22 12.81
CA VAL A 36 -20.56 40.03 12.44
C VAL A 36 -21.80 39.97 13.32
N LEU A 37 -22.97 40.08 12.69
CA LEU A 37 -24.26 40.09 13.37
C LEU A 37 -24.69 38.67 13.74
N ARG A 38 -24.50 37.72 12.82
CA ARG A 38 -24.97 36.34 12.99
C ARG A 38 -24.03 35.34 12.33
N PHE A 39 -23.84 34.21 13.01
CA PHE A 39 -23.19 33.01 12.50
C PHE A 39 -24.15 31.84 12.67
N SER A 40 -24.58 31.23 11.58
CA SER A 40 -25.58 30.16 11.57
C SER A 40 -25.00 28.92 10.92
N LEU A 41 -24.97 27.81 11.66
CA LEU A 41 -24.78 26.48 11.08
C LEU A 41 -26.16 25.90 10.78
N GLY A 42 -26.45 25.68 9.50
CA GLY A 42 -27.76 25.29 9.02
C GLY A 42 -28.71 26.46 8.72
N PHE A 43 -29.86 26.12 8.14
CA PHE A 43 -30.93 27.02 7.76
C PHE A 43 -32.24 26.77 8.53
N GLY A 44 -33.14 27.75 8.51
CA GLY A 44 -34.46 27.65 9.11
C GLY A 44 -34.47 27.98 10.61
N PRO A 45 -35.48 27.48 11.36
CA PRO A 45 -35.70 27.87 12.75
C PRO A 45 -34.49 27.49 13.62
N LYS A 46 -34.18 28.37 14.57
CA LYS A 46 -33.11 28.21 15.55
C LYS A 46 -33.45 27.03 16.47
N LEU A 47 -32.59 26.01 16.51
CA LEU A 47 -32.68 24.93 17.48
C LEU A 47 -32.04 25.35 18.80
N ILE A 48 -30.78 25.78 18.72
CA ILE A 48 -30.00 26.22 19.87
C ILE A 48 -29.06 27.34 19.43
N GLY A 49 -28.69 28.23 20.35
CA GLY A 49 -27.68 29.24 20.08
C GLY A 49 -27.46 30.18 21.25
N PHE A 50 -26.35 30.89 21.22
CA PHE A 50 -25.92 31.82 22.24
C PHE A 50 -25.37 33.08 21.58
N THR A 51 -25.42 34.21 22.28
CA THR A 51 -24.81 35.45 21.82
C THR A 51 -23.51 35.66 22.56
N TRP A 52 -22.41 35.84 21.83
CA TRP A 52 -21.12 36.16 22.41
C TRP A 52 -20.53 37.40 21.74
N GLY A 53 -20.36 38.45 22.55
CA GLY A 53 -20.04 39.79 22.06
C GLY A 53 -21.15 40.31 21.13
N PRO A 54 -20.81 40.87 19.96
CA PRO A 54 -21.80 41.41 19.02
C PRO A 54 -22.42 40.36 18.09
N THR A 55 -22.03 39.08 18.20
CA THR A 55 -22.39 38.02 17.26
C THR A 55 -23.34 37.01 17.90
N GLU A 56 -24.46 36.75 17.23
CA GLU A 56 -25.35 35.62 17.55
C GLU A 56 -24.83 34.34 16.87
N TYR A 57 -24.48 33.33 17.66
CA TYR A 57 -24.13 31.99 17.19
C TYR A 57 -25.32 31.05 17.33
N ARG A 58 -25.70 30.35 16.25
CA ARG A 58 -26.82 29.42 16.30
C ARG A 58 -26.64 28.20 15.41
N ILE A 59 -27.31 27.12 15.80
CA ILE A 59 -27.52 25.92 15.02
C ILE A 59 -28.99 25.87 14.65
N SER A 60 -29.29 25.73 13.36
CA SER A 60 -30.65 25.69 12.82
C SER A 60 -31.07 24.28 12.40
N LEU A 61 -32.37 24.08 12.23
CA LEU A 61 -32.98 22.76 11.99
C LEU A 61 -32.43 22.02 10.76
N PHE A 62 -32.15 22.73 9.67
CA PHE A 62 -31.69 22.10 8.43
C PHE A 62 -30.17 22.18 8.32
N PRO A 63 -29.42 21.07 8.43
CA PRO A 63 -27.95 21.07 8.46
C PRO A 63 -27.30 21.22 7.08
N LEU A 64 -28.08 21.39 6.01
CA LEU A 64 -27.62 21.46 4.62
C LEU A 64 -27.15 22.87 4.25
N GLY A 65 -26.14 23.38 4.95
CA GLY A 65 -25.54 24.68 4.70
C GLY A 65 -25.40 25.53 5.96
N GLY A 66 -25.23 26.83 5.77
CA GLY A 66 -24.87 27.78 6.81
C GLY A 66 -24.78 29.17 6.20
N TYR A 67 -24.72 30.18 7.06
CA TYR A 67 -24.46 31.53 6.60
C TYR A 67 -23.93 32.41 7.72
N ILE A 68 -23.14 33.40 7.31
CA ILE A 68 -22.72 34.53 8.11
C ILE A 68 -23.50 35.77 7.67
N ARG A 69 -23.88 36.62 8.62
CA ARG A 69 -24.47 37.93 8.32
C ARG A 69 -23.54 39.03 8.80
N LEU A 70 -23.01 39.80 7.85
CA LEU A 70 -22.06 40.88 8.13
C LEU A 70 -22.80 42.22 8.13
N LEU A 71 -22.40 43.14 9.01
CA LEU A 71 -22.97 44.49 9.02
C LEU A 71 -22.66 45.21 7.70
N GLY A 72 -23.69 45.74 7.03
CA GLY A 72 -23.53 46.44 5.76
C GLY A 72 -23.16 45.54 4.58
N GLU A 73 -23.50 44.25 4.64
CA GLU A 73 -23.48 43.34 3.50
C GLU A 73 -24.64 43.63 2.53
N ASP A 74 -25.83 43.87 3.09
CA ASP A 74 -27.03 44.25 2.34
C ASP A 74 -26.98 45.75 1.99
N ALA A 75 -26.93 46.08 0.70
CA ALA A 75 -26.81 47.46 0.21
C ALA A 75 -27.96 48.39 0.63
N GLY A 76 -29.10 47.84 1.05
CA GLY A 76 -30.28 48.59 1.50
C GLY A 76 -30.46 48.69 3.01
N GLU A 77 -29.59 48.08 3.83
CA GLU A 77 -29.71 48.11 5.29
C GLU A 77 -29.08 49.40 5.85
N PRO A 78 -29.86 50.29 6.52
CA PRO A 78 -29.32 51.53 7.05
C PRO A 78 -28.33 51.24 8.18
N VAL A 79 -27.06 51.62 7.96
CA VAL A 79 -25.99 51.49 8.97
C VAL A 79 -25.92 52.77 9.82
N PRO A 80 -26.09 52.69 11.15
CA PRO A 80 -25.94 53.84 12.04
C PRO A 80 -24.58 54.51 11.89
N GLU A 81 -24.50 55.83 12.00
CA GLU A 81 -23.27 56.59 11.72
C GLU A 81 -22.07 56.14 12.57
N HIS A 82 -22.32 55.76 13.83
CA HIS A 82 -21.31 55.28 14.77
C HIS A 82 -20.79 53.86 14.45
N GLU A 83 -21.48 53.08 13.61
CA GLU A 83 -21.08 51.73 13.22
C GLU A 83 -20.53 51.65 11.77
N ARG A 84 -20.54 52.76 11.02
CA ARG A 84 -20.05 52.79 9.63
C ARG A 84 -18.63 52.23 9.48
N GLY A 85 -17.74 52.53 10.43
CA GLY A 85 -16.36 52.00 10.42
C GLY A 85 -16.27 50.47 10.59
N GLN A 86 -17.34 49.82 11.05
CA GLN A 86 -17.44 48.37 11.25
C GLN A 86 -18.28 47.68 10.16
N ALA A 87 -18.88 48.44 9.24
CA ALA A 87 -19.65 47.87 8.15
C ALA A 87 -18.74 47.43 7.01
N LEU A 88 -19.00 46.24 6.47
CA LEU A 88 -18.29 45.69 5.32
C LEU A 88 -18.35 46.67 4.13
N CYS A 89 -19.47 47.39 3.99
CA CYS A 89 -19.66 48.30 2.86
C CYS A 89 -18.70 49.49 2.83
N HIS A 90 -18.18 49.89 3.98
CA HIS A 90 -17.27 51.01 4.14
C HIS A 90 -15.79 50.58 4.17
N LYS A 91 -15.48 49.27 4.05
CA LYS A 91 -14.10 48.79 3.94
C LYS A 91 -13.57 48.95 2.51
N PRO A 92 -12.25 49.11 2.34
CA PRO A 92 -11.59 49.07 1.03
C PRO A 92 -11.97 47.81 0.23
N LEU A 93 -12.03 47.93 -1.09
CA LEU A 93 -12.43 46.84 -2.00
C LEU A 93 -11.61 45.56 -1.80
N TRP A 94 -10.30 45.68 -1.57
CA TRP A 94 -9.45 44.52 -1.34
C TRP A 94 -9.80 43.78 -0.04
N GLN A 95 -10.21 44.49 1.02
CA GLN A 95 -10.64 43.85 2.27
C GLN A 95 -11.96 43.10 2.09
N ARG A 96 -12.91 43.72 1.39
CA ARG A 96 -14.19 43.08 1.02
C ARG A 96 -13.94 41.81 0.22
N PHE A 97 -13.08 41.89 -0.79
CA PHE A 97 -12.70 40.74 -1.60
C PHE A 97 -12.06 39.62 -0.76
N VAL A 98 -11.11 39.94 0.12
CA VAL A 98 -10.46 38.95 0.99
C VAL A 98 -11.45 38.31 1.97
N VAL A 99 -12.42 39.07 2.51
CA VAL A 99 -13.50 38.51 3.34
C VAL A 99 -14.36 37.53 2.54
N VAL A 100 -14.75 37.86 1.31
CA VAL A 100 -15.54 36.97 0.44
C VAL A 100 -14.76 35.73 0.03
N MET A 101 -13.46 35.86 -0.22
CA MET A 101 -12.61 34.70 -0.57
C MET A 101 -12.22 33.84 0.64
N ALA A 102 -12.42 34.33 1.86
CA ALA A 102 -12.00 33.63 3.08
C ALA A 102 -12.69 32.28 3.25
N GLY A 103 -13.98 32.18 2.93
CA GLY A 103 -14.72 30.91 3.05
C GLY A 103 -14.16 29.81 2.16
N PRO A 104 -14.07 30.00 0.83
CA PRO A 104 -13.43 29.03 -0.07
C PRO A 104 -11.98 28.72 0.33
N LEU A 105 -11.20 29.72 0.76
CA LEU A 105 -9.82 29.51 1.19
C LEU A 105 -9.74 28.60 2.43
N PHE A 106 -10.61 28.78 3.43
CA PHE A 106 -10.64 27.93 4.62
C PHE A 106 -11.02 26.48 4.28
N ASN A 107 -11.86 26.26 3.26
CA ASN A 107 -12.15 24.92 2.77
C ASN A 107 -10.94 24.23 2.10
N LEU A 108 -9.98 25.01 1.57
CA LEU A 108 -8.70 24.47 1.08
C LEU A 108 -7.70 24.27 2.23
N LEU A 109 -7.73 25.12 3.26
CA LEU A 109 -6.83 25.02 4.42
C LEU A 109 -7.24 23.91 5.40
N LEU A 110 -8.54 23.60 5.50
CA LEU A 110 -9.04 22.53 6.37
C LEU A 110 -8.39 21.16 6.07
N PRO A 111 -8.44 20.62 4.84
CA PRO A 111 -7.81 19.33 4.54
C PRO A 111 -6.29 19.39 4.71
N MET A 112 -5.65 20.51 4.37
CA MET A 112 -4.22 20.73 4.66
C MET A 112 -3.91 20.55 6.15
N GLY A 113 -4.66 21.21 7.03
CA GLY A 113 -4.49 21.09 8.49
C GLY A 113 -4.73 19.66 8.99
N ILE A 114 -5.76 18.99 8.46
CA ILE A 114 -6.04 17.58 8.76
C ILE A 114 -4.85 16.68 8.36
N TYR A 115 -4.29 16.87 7.16
CA TYR A 115 -3.13 16.12 6.72
C TYR A 115 -1.88 16.43 7.54
N VAL A 116 -1.65 17.68 7.94
CA VAL A 116 -0.53 18.02 8.84
C VAL A 116 -0.65 17.24 10.14
N VAL A 117 -1.82 17.20 10.77
CA VAL A 117 -2.04 16.43 12.01
C VAL A 117 -1.85 14.93 11.77
N HIS A 118 -2.40 14.41 10.67
CA HIS A 118 -2.26 13.01 10.27
C HIS A 118 -0.79 12.60 10.10
N PHE A 119 -0.01 13.36 9.33
CA PHE A 119 1.40 13.08 9.08
C PHE A 119 2.28 13.39 10.30
N ALA A 120 1.91 14.35 11.15
CA ALA A 120 2.60 14.59 12.42
C ALA A 120 2.48 13.39 13.37
N GLY A 121 1.42 12.59 13.25
CA GLY A 121 1.25 11.32 13.96
C GLY A 121 2.26 10.25 13.55
N HIS A 122 2.83 10.33 12.35
CA HIS A 122 3.82 9.38 11.87
C HIS A 122 5.15 9.59 12.61
N ARG A 123 5.75 8.47 13.03
CA ARG A 123 7.01 8.46 13.79
C ARG A 123 8.16 7.83 13.01
N THR A 124 7.84 6.82 12.23
CA THR A 124 8.82 6.00 11.52
C THR A 124 8.34 5.70 10.11
N LEU A 125 9.29 5.49 9.20
CA LEU A 125 9.09 5.09 7.82
C LEU A 125 9.95 3.88 7.50
N LEU A 126 9.62 3.19 6.42
CA LEU A 126 10.47 2.10 5.95
C LEU A 126 11.78 2.67 5.39
N PRO A 127 12.94 2.09 5.75
CA PRO A 127 14.19 2.46 5.11
C PRO A 127 14.21 1.99 3.64
N PRO A 128 15.06 2.58 2.79
CA PRO A 128 15.22 2.22 1.38
C PRO A 128 16.05 0.94 1.22
N THR A 129 15.67 -0.11 1.94
CA THR A 129 16.31 -1.42 1.89
C THR A 129 15.49 -2.35 1.02
N LEU A 130 16.14 -2.98 0.05
CA LEU A 130 15.51 -3.92 -0.88
C LEU A 130 15.21 -5.23 -0.14
N GLY A 131 13.94 -5.54 0.08
CA GLY A 131 13.50 -6.79 0.70
C GLY A 131 13.43 -7.96 -0.28
N THR A 132 12.88 -7.69 -1.47
CA THR A 132 12.81 -8.63 -2.59
C THR A 132 13.29 -7.93 -3.85
N VAL A 133 14.05 -8.67 -4.66
CA VAL A 133 14.47 -8.28 -6.01
C VAL A 133 14.03 -9.38 -6.95
N ILE A 134 13.14 -9.05 -7.89
CA ILE A 134 12.52 -10.01 -8.81
C ILE A 134 13.48 -10.34 -9.95
N ALA A 135 13.76 -11.62 -10.14
CA ALA A 135 14.66 -12.10 -11.19
C ALA A 135 14.14 -11.74 -12.60
N GLY A 136 15.07 -11.37 -13.50
CA GLY A 136 14.77 -10.98 -14.89
C GLY A 136 14.27 -9.54 -15.05
N LEU A 137 14.04 -8.80 -13.96
CA LEU A 137 13.67 -7.38 -13.99
C LEU A 137 14.89 -6.45 -13.84
N PRO A 138 14.76 -5.14 -14.15
CA PRO A 138 15.90 -4.24 -14.24
C PRO A 138 16.82 -4.21 -13.00
N ALA A 139 16.27 -4.29 -11.79
CA ALA A 139 17.08 -4.30 -10.57
C ALA A 139 17.96 -5.56 -10.48
N ALA A 140 17.40 -6.74 -10.75
CA ALA A 140 18.15 -7.98 -10.75
C ALA A 140 19.23 -8.00 -11.84
N ASN A 141 18.90 -7.51 -13.04
CA ASN A 141 19.83 -7.43 -14.17
C ASN A 141 20.99 -6.46 -13.89
N ALA A 142 20.75 -5.42 -13.08
CA ALA A 142 21.77 -4.51 -12.58
C ALA A 142 22.57 -5.07 -11.39
N GLY A 143 22.32 -6.31 -10.96
CA GLY A 143 23.05 -6.94 -9.86
C GLY A 143 22.66 -6.46 -8.46
N LEU A 144 21.48 -5.85 -8.31
CA LEU A 144 20.90 -5.55 -6.99
C LEU A 144 20.44 -6.85 -6.32
N LEU A 145 20.64 -6.93 -5.01
CA LEU A 145 20.34 -8.11 -4.21
C LEU A 145 19.44 -7.76 -3.01
N PRO A 146 18.65 -8.73 -2.52
CA PRO A 146 17.94 -8.59 -1.25
C PRO A 146 18.90 -8.26 -0.09
N GLY A 147 18.57 -7.20 0.65
CA GLY A 147 19.37 -6.64 1.73
C GLY A 147 20.20 -5.42 1.34
N ASP A 148 20.34 -5.10 0.05
CA ASP A 148 20.99 -3.87 -0.38
C ASP A 148 20.19 -2.65 0.12
N ARG A 149 20.89 -1.67 0.68
CA ARG A 149 20.29 -0.39 1.09
C ARG A 149 20.66 0.68 0.08
N VAL A 150 19.66 1.28 -0.55
CA VAL A 150 19.87 2.41 -1.48
C VAL A 150 20.10 3.67 -0.65
N GLU A 151 21.29 4.25 -0.76
CA GLU A 151 21.65 5.46 -0.01
C GLU A 151 21.57 6.71 -0.88
N THR A 152 21.84 6.57 -2.19
CA THR A 152 21.71 7.66 -3.15
C THR A 152 21.18 7.20 -4.50
N ILE A 153 20.52 8.11 -5.22
CA ILE A 153 20.18 7.96 -6.64
C ILE A 153 20.60 9.26 -7.35
N ASP A 154 21.41 9.14 -8.41
CA ASP A 154 21.96 10.28 -9.16
C ASP A 154 22.62 11.34 -8.24
N GLY A 155 23.26 10.89 -7.16
CA GLY A 155 23.89 11.75 -6.15
C GLY A 155 22.95 12.37 -5.11
N HIS A 156 21.63 12.17 -5.22
CA HIS A 156 20.65 12.60 -4.23
C HIS A 156 20.47 11.54 -3.14
N TYR A 157 20.51 11.94 -1.88
CA TYR A 157 20.32 11.03 -0.74
C TYR A 157 18.88 10.51 -0.66
N ILE A 158 18.76 9.20 -0.53
CA ILE A 158 17.49 8.50 -0.31
C ILE A 158 17.49 7.95 1.12
N ARG A 159 16.52 8.39 1.92
CA ARG A 159 16.39 8.06 3.35
C ARG A 159 15.27 7.09 3.63
N TYR A 160 14.24 7.12 2.81
CA TYR A 160 13.00 6.36 3.01
C TYR A 160 12.62 5.60 1.73
N TRP A 161 11.84 4.53 1.93
CA TRP A 161 11.34 3.71 0.83
C TRP A 161 10.43 4.49 -0.13
N GLU A 162 9.63 5.42 0.38
CA GLU A 162 8.73 6.24 -0.45
C GLU A 162 9.51 7.12 -1.43
N GLU A 163 10.56 7.80 -0.95
CA GLU A 163 11.47 8.59 -1.79
C GLU A 163 12.10 7.73 -2.92
N LEU A 164 12.46 6.48 -2.61
CA LEU A 164 12.96 5.52 -3.58
C LEU A 164 11.90 5.19 -4.64
N GLU A 165 10.68 4.86 -4.22
CA GLU A 165 9.58 4.54 -5.12
C GLU A 165 9.21 5.71 -6.04
N ASP A 166 9.16 6.93 -5.50
CA ASP A 166 8.80 8.14 -6.25
C ASP A 166 9.82 8.43 -7.36
N VAL A 167 11.12 8.36 -7.04
CA VAL A 167 12.20 8.58 -8.02
C VAL A 167 12.17 7.53 -9.13
N ILE A 168 11.93 6.26 -8.79
CA ILE A 168 11.81 5.17 -9.77
C ILE A 168 10.58 5.38 -10.64
N ALA A 169 9.42 5.65 -10.04
CA ALA A 169 8.15 5.80 -10.74
C ALA A 169 8.19 6.97 -11.74
N ALA A 170 8.86 8.07 -11.38
CA ALA A 170 9.04 9.25 -12.22
C ALA A 170 10.08 9.10 -13.35
N SER A 171 10.83 7.98 -13.40
CA SER A 171 11.96 7.79 -14.33
C SER A 171 11.80 6.63 -15.33
N PRO A 172 10.63 6.46 -16.01
CA PRO A 172 10.43 5.34 -16.93
C PRO A 172 11.37 5.38 -18.14
N GLY A 173 12.27 4.41 -18.24
CA GLY A 173 13.26 4.28 -19.32
C GLY A 173 14.48 5.19 -19.18
N LYS A 174 14.61 5.95 -18.09
CA LYS A 174 15.79 6.78 -17.80
C LYS A 174 16.74 6.00 -16.89
N THR A 175 17.98 5.79 -17.31
CA THR A 175 19.00 5.17 -16.45
C THR A 175 19.28 6.05 -15.23
N LEU A 176 19.26 5.42 -14.06
CA LEU A 176 19.49 6.01 -12.76
C LEU A 176 20.71 5.35 -12.13
N ARG A 177 21.61 6.14 -11.53
CA ARG A 177 22.80 5.64 -10.85
C ARG A 177 22.53 5.48 -9.37
N PHE A 178 22.40 4.24 -8.92
CA PHE A 178 22.12 3.88 -7.54
C PHE A 178 23.43 3.73 -6.76
N GLY A 179 23.61 4.52 -5.70
CA GLY A 179 24.61 4.24 -4.67
C GLY A 179 23.99 3.35 -3.60
N ILE A 180 24.45 2.10 -3.52
CA ILE A 180 23.95 1.09 -2.59
C ILE A 180 24.99 0.74 -1.53
N ARG A 181 24.52 0.31 -0.37
CA ARG A 181 25.33 -0.32 0.67
C ARG A 181 24.93 -1.77 0.84
N ARG A 182 25.91 -2.66 0.69
CA ARG A 182 25.79 -4.11 0.85
C ARG A 182 26.67 -4.54 2.02
N GLY A 183 26.05 -4.71 3.19
CA GLY A 183 26.80 -4.94 4.43
C GLY A 183 27.66 -3.73 4.81
N ILE A 184 28.99 -3.88 4.74
CA ILE A 184 29.96 -2.81 5.01
C ILE A 184 30.48 -2.13 3.74
N GLU A 185 30.18 -2.69 2.56
CA GLU A 185 30.69 -2.21 1.28
C GLU A 185 29.68 -1.25 0.65
N SER A 186 30.19 -0.20 0.00
CA SER A 186 29.40 0.70 -0.83
C SER A 186 29.71 0.43 -2.30
N GLU A 187 28.67 0.25 -3.10
CA GLU A 187 28.77 -0.03 -4.53
C GLU A 187 27.86 0.93 -5.31
N GLU A 188 28.14 1.09 -6.59
CA GLU A 188 27.25 1.79 -7.50
C GLU A 188 26.73 0.86 -8.58
N ARG A 189 25.46 1.02 -8.94
CA ARG A 189 24.76 0.23 -9.95
C ARG A 189 23.90 1.13 -10.83
N ASP A 190 24.01 0.96 -12.14
CA ASP A 190 23.15 1.65 -13.09
C ASP A 190 21.90 0.80 -13.32
N VAL A 191 20.74 1.37 -13.03
CA VAL A 191 19.45 0.70 -13.15
C VAL A 191 18.57 1.51 -14.09
N THR A 192 18.01 0.88 -15.11
CA THR A 192 17.08 1.52 -16.04
C THR A 192 15.66 1.02 -15.79
N PRO A 193 14.77 1.81 -15.16
CA PRO A 193 13.39 1.39 -14.90
C PRO A 193 12.66 1.04 -16.19
N ALA A 194 12.02 -0.13 -16.20
CA ALA A 194 11.15 -0.53 -17.29
C ALA A 194 9.87 0.32 -17.29
N ARG A 195 9.29 0.52 -18.47
CA ARG A 195 8.00 1.21 -18.60
C ARG A 195 6.89 0.24 -18.25
N LEU A 196 6.13 0.54 -17.19
CA LEU A 196 4.96 -0.21 -16.79
C LEU A 196 3.71 0.65 -17.00
N GLU A 197 2.80 0.19 -17.86
CA GLU A 197 1.46 0.78 -17.95
C GLU A 197 0.61 0.28 -16.78
N ARG A 198 0.14 1.22 -15.95
CA ARG A 198 -0.78 0.95 -14.86
C ARG A 198 -2.04 1.79 -15.04
N ARG A 199 -3.19 1.27 -14.62
CA ARG A 199 -4.43 2.05 -14.50
C ARG A 199 -4.41 2.78 -13.16
N GLY A 200 -4.39 4.11 -13.22
CA GLY A 200 -4.51 4.98 -12.04
C GLY A 200 -5.93 4.99 -11.47
N PRO A 201 -6.20 5.80 -10.42
CA PRO A 201 -7.46 5.78 -9.67
C PRO A 201 -8.70 6.27 -10.45
N LEU A 202 -8.55 6.66 -11.73
CA LEU A 202 -9.64 7.00 -12.67
C LEU A 202 -9.64 6.12 -13.92
N ASN A 203 -9.04 4.93 -13.86
CA ASN A 203 -8.82 4.06 -15.02
C ASN A 203 -8.00 4.74 -16.15
N VAL A 204 -7.35 5.87 -15.85
CA VAL A 204 -6.42 6.58 -16.72
C VAL A 204 -5.14 5.77 -16.80
N LYS A 205 -4.65 5.53 -18.02
CA LYS A 205 -3.37 4.87 -18.23
C LYS A 205 -2.24 5.80 -17.82
N GLU A 206 -1.43 5.36 -16.88
CA GLU A 206 -0.21 6.03 -16.43
C GLU A 206 0.99 5.14 -16.76
N ILE A 207 2.05 5.75 -17.29
CA ILE A 207 3.33 5.06 -17.52
C ILE A 207 4.22 5.40 -16.33
N VAL A 208 4.58 4.39 -15.55
CA VAL A 208 5.49 4.52 -14.42
C VAL A 208 6.75 3.70 -14.64
N GLY A 209 7.86 4.15 -14.06
CA GLY A 209 9.08 3.35 -13.99
C GLY A 209 8.92 2.18 -13.01
N TRP A 210 9.46 1.03 -13.37
CA TRP A 210 9.43 -0.18 -12.54
C TRP A 210 10.73 -0.96 -12.66
N ILE A 211 11.37 -1.26 -11.53
CA ILE A 211 12.63 -2.01 -11.49
C ILE A 211 12.50 -3.42 -10.89
N GLY A 212 11.31 -3.79 -10.37
CA GLY A 212 11.09 -5.12 -9.80
C GLY A 212 11.58 -5.32 -8.37
N VAL A 213 11.47 -4.30 -7.51
CA VAL A 213 11.87 -4.38 -6.10
C VAL A 213 10.68 -4.19 -5.16
N SER A 214 10.83 -4.63 -3.90
CA SER A 214 9.84 -4.49 -2.83
C SER A 214 10.56 -4.39 -1.48
N PRO A 215 10.03 -3.67 -0.46
CA PRO A 215 10.67 -3.59 0.86
C PRO A 215 10.41 -4.84 1.70
N ARG A 216 9.58 -5.75 1.19
CA ARG A 216 9.12 -6.96 1.87
C ARG A 216 10.11 -8.08 1.64
N PHE A 217 10.78 -8.50 2.69
CA PHE A 217 11.58 -9.70 2.71
C PHE A 217 10.69 -10.93 2.78
N GLN A 218 10.98 -11.94 1.96
CA GLN A 218 10.38 -13.24 2.11
C GLN A 218 10.83 -13.89 3.42
N LEU A 219 9.89 -14.46 4.17
CA LEU A 219 10.21 -15.23 5.36
C LEU A 219 11.02 -16.50 5.02
N PRO A 220 11.87 -16.99 5.93
CA PRO A 220 12.69 -18.18 5.73
C PRO A 220 11.84 -19.45 5.90
N GLU A 221 10.86 -19.65 5.02
CA GLU A 221 9.97 -20.81 5.04
C GLU A 221 10.37 -21.80 3.94
N VAL A 222 10.49 -23.07 4.31
CA VAL A 222 11.03 -24.09 3.41
C VAL A 222 9.95 -24.75 2.57
N GLY A 223 10.30 -25.05 1.33
CA GLY A 223 9.59 -25.96 0.45
C GLY A 223 10.44 -27.20 0.20
N ILE A 224 9.81 -28.37 0.22
CA ILE A 224 10.44 -29.68 -0.02
C ILE A 224 9.58 -30.45 -1.03
N ILE A 225 10.15 -30.73 -2.20
CA ILE A 225 9.50 -31.53 -3.25
C ILE A 225 10.06 -32.95 -3.27
N ASP A 226 11.39 -33.08 -3.22
CA ASP A 226 12.02 -34.38 -3.13
C ASP A 226 11.92 -34.94 -1.70
N LEU A 227 11.04 -35.92 -1.51
CA LEU A 227 10.82 -36.59 -0.23
C LEU A 227 11.98 -37.49 0.17
N THR A 228 12.94 -37.74 -0.72
CA THR A 228 14.18 -38.47 -0.44
C THR A 228 15.35 -37.54 -0.12
N SER A 229 15.16 -36.22 -0.22
CA SER A 229 16.21 -35.24 0.02
C SER A 229 16.73 -35.24 1.46
N PRO A 230 17.95 -34.75 1.71
CA PRO A 230 18.50 -34.63 3.06
C PRO A 230 17.61 -33.87 4.04
N ALA A 231 16.90 -32.84 3.58
CA ALA A 231 15.98 -32.08 4.42
C ALA A 231 14.76 -32.91 4.83
N ALA A 232 14.18 -33.66 3.89
CA ALA A 232 13.07 -34.56 4.18
C ALA A 232 13.50 -35.67 5.17
N GLN A 233 14.68 -36.25 4.96
CA GLN A 233 15.27 -37.27 5.86
C GLN A 233 15.53 -36.72 7.27
N ALA A 234 15.91 -35.44 7.37
CA ALA A 234 16.09 -34.75 8.66
C ALA A 234 14.77 -34.35 9.34
N GLY A 235 13.62 -34.67 8.72
CA GLY A 235 12.29 -34.44 9.28
C GLY A 235 11.70 -33.05 9.03
N LEU A 236 12.34 -32.22 8.22
CA LEU A 236 11.74 -30.96 7.76
C LEU A 236 10.56 -31.23 6.83
N ARG A 237 9.60 -30.31 6.82
CA ARG A 237 8.40 -30.35 5.99
C ARG A 237 8.20 -29.01 5.29
N THR A 238 7.55 -29.05 4.13
CA THR A 238 7.07 -27.84 3.46
C THR A 238 6.25 -26.99 4.44
N PHE A 239 6.53 -25.69 4.47
CA PHE A 239 5.98 -24.69 5.38
C PHE A 239 6.57 -24.68 6.81
N ASP A 240 7.67 -25.38 7.08
CA ASP A 240 8.43 -25.14 8.31
C ASP A 240 9.10 -23.76 8.24
N TYR A 241 8.89 -22.94 9.27
CA TYR A 241 9.46 -21.60 9.39
C TYR A 241 10.81 -21.67 10.12
N ILE A 242 11.90 -21.33 9.44
CA ILE A 242 13.23 -21.44 10.01
C ILE A 242 13.55 -20.24 10.90
N THR A 243 13.99 -20.50 12.13
CA THR A 243 14.36 -19.45 13.10
C THR A 243 15.86 -19.29 13.25
N SER A 244 16.65 -20.35 13.05
CA SER A 244 18.11 -20.29 13.11
C SER A 244 18.79 -21.40 12.32
N VAL A 245 20.03 -21.13 11.90
CA VAL A 245 20.95 -22.12 11.30
C VAL A 245 22.28 -22.06 12.02
N ASN A 246 22.74 -23.21 12.52
CA ASN A 246 24.00 -23.35 13.26
C ASN A 246 24.11 -22.35 14.43
N GLY A 247 23.00 -22.08 15.12
CA GLY A 247 22.91 -21.12 16.23
C GLY A 247 22.85 -19.64 15.81
N THR A 248 22.97 -19.34 14.52
CA THR A 248 22.80 -17.97 14.00
C THR A 248 21.33 -17.75 13.63
N PRO A 249 20.64 -16.77 14.24
CA PRO A 249 19.27 -16.44 13.87
C PRO A 249 19.16 -16.05 12.39
N VAL A 250 18.08 -16.50 11.74
CA VAL A 250 17.74 -16.08 10.37
C VAL A 250 16.34 -15.48 10.38
N SER A 251 16.18 -14.32 9.76
CA SER A 251 14.94 -13.55 9.79
C SER A 251 14.23 -13.50 8.44
N HIS A 252 14.95 -13.79 7.35
CA HIS A 252 14.44 -13.79 6.00
C HIS A 252 15.16 -14.82 5.11
N TRP A 253 14.53 -15.16 3.98
CA TRP A 253 15.01 -16.18 3.05
C TRP A 253 16.46 -15.96 2.60
N GLY A 254 16.81 -14.72 2.20
CA GLY A 254 18.19 -14.42 1.76
C GLY A 254 19.28 -14.64 2.83
N GLU A 255 18.98 -14.47 4.13
CA GLU A 255 19.91 -14.84 5.21
C GLU A 255 20.07 -16.35 5.32
N PHE A 256 18.96 -17.06 5.24
CA PHE A 256 18.91 -18.51 5.29
C PHE A 256 19.66 -19.16 4.11
N GLU A 257 19.45 -18.65 2.89
CA GLU A 257 20.15 -19.09 1.69
C GLU A 257 21.67 -18.89 1.79
N ARG A 258 22.12 -17.72 2.29
CA ARG A 258 23.54 -17.46 2.54
C ARG A 258 24.11 -18.40 3.62
N ALA A 259 23.35 -18.69 4.67
CA ALA A 259 23.76 -19.61 5.72
C ALA A 259 23.95 -21.04 5.17
N MET A 260 23.03 -21.51 4.32
CA MET A 260 23.16 -22.79 3.63
C MET A 260 24.38 -22.81 2.70
N ALA A 261 24.56 -21.78 1.88
CA ALA A 261 25.67 -21.68 0.94
C ALA A 261 27.04 -21.70 1.64
N ARG A 262 27.16 -21.02 2.79
CA ARG A 262 28.40 -20.99 3.60
C ARG A 262 28.73 -22.33 4.26
N ALA A 263 27.72 -23.14 4.60
CA ALA A 263 27.96 -24.42 5.26
C ALA A 263 28.63 -25.45 4.33
N GLY A 264 28.33 -25.40 3.02
CA GLY A 264 28.88 -26.31 2.03
C GLY A 264 28.56 -27.78 2.37
N ALA A 265 29.61 -28.57 2.65
CA ALA A 265 29.49 -29.97 3.07
C ALA A 265 29.12 -30.17 4.55
N SER A 266 29.19 -29.10 5.36
CA SER A 266 29.01 -29.18 6.81
C SER A 266 27.55 -29.44 7.18
N PRO A 267 27.28 -30.20 8.25
CA PRO A 267 25.91 -30.38 8.75
C PRO A 267 25.26 -29.04 9.12
N LEU A 268 24.01 -28.86 8.70
CA LEU A 268 23.18 -27.71 9.00
C LEU A 268 22.27 -28.05 10.19
N ARG A 269 22.52 -27.46 11.36
CA ARG A 269 21.64 -27.53 12.52
C ARG A 269 20.57 -26.45 12.38
N ILE A 270 19.37 -26.84 12.04
CA ILE A 270 18.26 -25.93 11.74
C ILE A 270 17.28 -25.96 12.91
N SER A 271 16.96 -24.79 13.46
CA SER A 271 15.82 -24.62 14.36
C SER A 271 14.64 -24.08 13.57
N TYR A 272 13.45 -24.62 13.78
CA TYR A 272 12.26 -24.22 13.04
C TYR A 272 11.01 -24.21 13.94
N LEU A 273 9.98 -23.52 13.46
CA LEU A 273 8.62 -23.55 13.98
C LEU A 273 7.72 -24.21 12.94
N ARG A 274 6.91 -25.16 13.38
CA ARG A 274 5.93 -25.85 12.55
C ARG A 274 4.53 -25.48 12.98
N GLY A 275 3.72 -25.00 12.05
CA GLY A 275 2.30 -24.76 12.29
C GLY A 275 1.56 -26.08 12.51
N ALA A 276 1.00 -26.28 13.69
CA ALA A 276 0.00 -27.29 14.00
C ALA A 276 -1.39 -26.68 13.77
N HIS A 277 -2.20 -27.35 12.94
CA HIS A 277 -3.58 -26.95 12.73
C HIS A 277 -4.41 -27.29 13.98
N SER A 278 -5.16 -26.31 14.49
CA SER A 278 -6.21 -26.54 15.49
C SER A 278 -7.18 -27.62 15.00
N VAL A 279 -7.48 -28.57 15.88
CA VAL A 279 -8.46 -29.65 15.70
C VAL A 279 -9.90 -29.13 15.81
N LEU A 280 -10.12 -27.89 16.26
CA LEU A 280 -11.44 -27.32 16.51
C LEU A 280 -11.99 -26.61 15.26
N PRO A 281 -13.15 -27.01 14.70
CA PRO A 281 -13.69 -26.48 13.45
C PRO A 281 -14.16 -25.02 13.50
N PHE A 282 -14.23 -24.42 14.69
CA PHE A 282 -14.71 -23.05 14.91
C PHE A 282 -13.60 -22.09 15.41
N VAL A 283 -12.38 -22.59 15.64
CA VAL A 283 -11.24 -21.79 16.11
C VAL A 283 -9.98 -22.18 15.34
N HIS A 284 -9.48 -21.28 14.49
CA HIS A 284 -8.18 -21.41 13.85
C HIS A 284 -7.07 -20.93 14.79
N ILE A 285 -6.72 -21.70 15.82
CA ILE A 285 -5.46 -21.51 16.54
C ILE A 285 -4.37 -22.23 15.75
N GLU A 286 -3.36 -21.49 15.31
CA GLU A 286 -2.15 -22.07 14.74
C GLU A 286 -1.10 -22.18 15.86
N LEU A 287 -1.01 -23.36 16.48
CA LEU A 287 0.02 -23.63 17.49
C LEU A 287 1.36 -23.81 16.75
N GLN A 288 2.36 -23.01 17.09
CA GLN A 288 3.69 -23.16 16.51
C GLN A 288 4.51 -24.11 17.39
N GLU A 289 4.78 -25.31 16.91
CA GLU A 289 5.60 -26.29 17.60
C GLU A 289 7.09 -26.08 17.25
N PRO A 290 7.97 -25.81 18.23
CA PRO A 290 9.39 -25.69 17.97
C PRO A 290 10.01 -27.06 17.68
N GLY A 291 10.93 -27.10 16.73
CA GLY A 291 11.67 -28.29 16.36
C GLY A 291 13.10 -28.00 15.95
N THR A 292 13.92 -29.05 15.89
CA THR A 292 15.29 -29.00 15.41
C THR A 292 15.55 -30.12 14.42
N ALA A 293 16.23 -29.81 13.33
CA ALA A 293 16.65 -30.77 12.31
C ALA A 293 18.15 -30.64 12.06
N VAL A 294 18.82 -31.76 11.76
CA VAL A 294 20.21 -31.77 11.32
C VAL A 294 20.24 -32.27 9.88
N VAL A 295 20.39 -31.33 8.94
CA VAL A 295 20.45 -31.64 7.50
C VAL A 295 21.89 -31.84 7.11
N ILE A 296 22.21 -32.96 6.47
CA ILE A 296 23.55 -33.25 5.96
C ILE A 296 23.52 -33.07 4.43
N PRO A 297 24.10 -31.97 3.89
CA PRO A 297 24.08 -31.72 2.46
C PRO A 297 24.75 -32.84 1.66
N GLN A 298 24.13 -33.26 0.55
CA GLN A 298 24.68 -34.29 -0.33
C GLN A 298 25.42 -33.67 -1.51
N PRO A 299 26.61 -34.18 -1.88
CA PRO A 299 27.34 -33.67 -3.03
C PRO A 299 26.64 -34.09 -4.33
N VAL A 300 26.32 -33.10 -5.16
CA VAL A 300 25.83 -33.27 -6.52
C VAL A 300 26.88 -32.72 -7.47
N VAL A 301 27.21 -33.49 -8.51
CA VAL A 301 28.20 -33.09 -9.52
C VAL A 301 27.45 -32.44 -10.68
N ASP A 302 27.60 -31.13 -10.83
CA ASP A 302 27.11 -30.36 -11.96
C ASP A 302 28.22 -30.30 -13.03
N PRO A 303 27.95 -30.68 -14.30
CA PRO A 303 28.91 -30.59 -15.40
C PRO A 303 29.46 -29.17 -15.66
N ILE A 304 28.71 -28.13 -15.29
CA ILE A 304 28.99 -26.71 -15.56
C ILE A 304 29.59 -26.02 -14.33
N HIS A 305 29.06 -26.28 -13.14
CA HIS A 305 29.42 -25.56 -11.90
C HIS A 305 30.31 -26.37 -10.94
N GLY A 306 30.65 -27.62 -11.27
CA GLY A 306 31.47 -28.50 -10.44
C GLY A 306 30.69 -29.17 -9.30
N ARG A 307 31.34 -29.42 -8.16
CA ARG A 307 30.68 -30.02 -6.97
C ARG A 307 29.84 -28.98 -6.25
N ARG A 308 28.52 -29.20 -6.21
CA ARG A 308 27.58 -28.48 -5.35
C ARG A 308 27.12 -29.38 -4.21
N TYR A 309 26.65 -28.79 -3.12
CA TYR A 309 26.00 -29.52 -2.04
C TYR A 309 24.52 -29.15 -2.01
N GLU A 310 23.66 -30.16 -2.10
CA GLU A 310 22.21 -29.99 -2.13
C GLU A 310 21.57 -30.52 -0.86
N THR A 311 20.56 -29.80 -0.38
CA THR A 311 19.78 -30.16 0.81
C THR A 311 18.36 -30.60 0.47
N GLY A 312 17.89 -30.29 -0.74
CA GLY A 312 16.47 -30.37 -1.15
C GLY A 312 15.59 -29.26 -0.56
N ILE A 313 16.17 -28.29 0.13
CA ILE A 313 15.46 -27.12 0.65
C ILE A 313 15.36 -26.06 -0.46
N GLN A 314 14.15 -25.59 -0.71
CA GLN A 314 13.88 -24.46 -1.59
C GLN A 314 12.92 -23.47 -0.94
N SER A 315 12.73 -22.32 -1.56
CA SER A 315 11.80 -21.29 -1.09
C SER A 315 10.36 -21.78 -1.20
N SER A 316 9.53 -21.53 -0.17
CA SER A 316 8.10 -21.85 -0.22
C SER A 316 7.28 -20.91 -1.13
N GLU A 317 7.90 -19.93 -1.81
CA GLU A 317 7.17 -18.85 -2.50
C GLU A 317 6.17 -19.34 -3.54
N LEU A 318 6.56 -20.37 -4.29
CA LEU A 318 5.77 -20.98 -5.36
C LEU A 318 4.99 -22.22 -4.91
N PHE A 319 5.00 -22.51 -3.60
CA PHE A 319 4.26 -23.63 -3.05
C PHE A 319 2.82 -23.23 -2.72
N VAL A 320 1.91 -24.11 -3.08
CA VAL A 320 0.48 -23.96 -2.82
C VAL A 320 0.22 -24.21 -1.33
N TYR A 321 -0.19 -23.18 -0.62
CA TYR A 321 -0.50 -23.26 0.80
C TYR A 321 -1.92 -23.76 1.04
N SER A 322 -2.89 -23.23 0.29
CA SER A 322 -4.28 -23.69 0.36
C SER A 322 -4.93 -23.68 -1.02
N VAL A 323 -5.90 -24.58 -1.18
CA VAL A 323 -6.76 -24.67 -2.35
C VAL A 323 -8.19 -24.66 -1.85
N GLU A 324 -8.99 -23.74 -2.37
CA GLU A 324 -10.39 -23.62 -2.00
C GLU A 324 -11.23 -24.68 -2.74
N PRO A 325 -12.06 -25.46 -2.05
CA PRO A 325 -12.87 -26.50 -2.67
C PRO A 325 -13.76 -25.97 -3.80
N GLY A 326 -13.86 -26.75 -4.88
CA GLY A 326 -14.72 -26.47 -6.03
C GLY A 326 -14.24 -25.34 -6.94
N THR A 327 -13.09 -24.71 -6.67
CA THR A 327 -12.47 -23.70 -7.55
C THR A 327 -11.73 -24.33 -8.74
N PRO A 328 -11.32 -23.55 -9.76
CA PRO A 328 -10.53 -24.09 -10.88
C PRO A 328 -9.27 -24.83 -10.43
N ALA A 329 -8.55 -24.30 -9.44
CA ALA A 329 -7.37 -24.94 -8.85
C ALA A 329 -7.68 -26.32 -8.25
N ASP A 330 -8.80 -26.45 -7.54
CA ASP A 330 -9.23 -27.75 -6.98
C ASP A 330 -9.59 -28.74 -8.09
N ARG A 331 -10.31 -28.28 -9.13
CA ARG A 331 -10.75 -29.12 -10.26
C ARG A 331 -9.61 -29.65 -11.11
N ILE A 332 -8.51 -28.90 -11.27
CA ILE A 332 -7.30 -29.39 -11.94
C ILE A 332 -6.45 -30.31 -11.04
N GLY A 333 -6.85 -30.52 -9.79
CA GLY A 333 -6.19 -31.44 -8.86
C GLY A 333 -4.99 -30.83 -8.14
N LEU A 334 -4.90 -29.50 -8.06
CA LEU A 334 -3.87 -28.82 -7.27
C LEU A 334 -4.12 -29.04 -5.77
N ARG A 335 -3.06 -29.28 -5.00
CA ARG A 335 -3.13 -29.58 -3.57
C ARG A 335 -2.09 -28.80 -2.79
N ARG A 336 -2.29 -28.70 -1.47
CA ARG A 336 -1.31 -28.09 -0.56
C ARG A 336 0.04 -28.83 -0.67
N GLY A 337 1.12 -28.07 -0.82
CA GLY A 337 2.47 -28.59 -0.97
C GLY A 337 2.90 -28.82 -2.42
N ASP A 338 2.01 -28.68 -3.40
CA ASP A 338 2.39 -28.62 -4.81
C ASP A 338 3.21 -27.35 -5.08
N GLN A 339 4.25 -27.46 -5.91
CA GLN A 339 5.03 -26.31 -6.37
C GLN A 339 4.66 -25.97 -7.80
N ILE A 340 4.22 -24.74 -8.03
CA ILE A 340 3.92 -24.23 -9.37
C ILE A 340 5.23 -23.88 -10.08
N LEU A 341 5.37 -24.30 -11.34
CA LEU A 341 6.58 -24.11 -12.13
C LEU A 341 6.37 -23.14 -13.30
N GLU A 342 5.32 -23.34 -14.09
CA GLU A 342 5.10 -22.64 -15.35
C GLU A 342 3.62 -22.30 -15.56
N LEU A 343 3.38 -21.21 -16.29
CA LEU A 343 2.08 -20.84 -16.84
C LEU A 343 2.23 -20.60 -18.34
N ASP A 344 1.50 -21.36 -19.16
CA ASP A 344 1.61 -21.39 -20.63
C ASP A 344 3.04 -21.63 -21.13
N GLY A 345 3.76 -22.58 -20.53
CA GLY A 345 5.14 -22.90 -20.88
C GLY A 345 6.16 -21.81 -20.55
N ARG A 346 5.74 -20.73 -19.87
CA ARG A 346 6.64 -19.68 -19.38
C ARG A 346 6.91 -19.89 -17.88
N PRO A 347 8.17 -19.91 -17.45
CA PRO A 347 8.50 -20.10 -16.04
C PRO A 347 7.90 -19.01 -15.16
N LEU A 348 7.54 -19.43 -13.95
CA LEU A 348 7.12 -18.57 -12.85
C LEU A 348 8.25 -18.55 -11.83
N LEU A 349 8.73 -17.35 -11.52
CA LEU A 349 9.78 -17.13 -10.52
C LEU A 349 9.20 -16.60 -9.21
N HIS A 350 8.01 -16.01 -9.26
CA HIS A 350 7.30 -15.44 -8.12
C HIS A 350 5.79 -15.65 -8.25
N TRP A 351 5.11 -15.84 -7.13
CA TRP A 351 3.66 -16.05 -7.12
C TRP A 351 2.88 -14.82 -7.64
N ASN A 352 3.39 -13.62 -7.43
CA ASN A 352 2.77 -12.40 -7.95
C ASN A 352 2.74 -12.36 -9.50
N ILE A 353 3.70 -13.00 -10.16
CA ILE A 353 3.71 -13.08 -11.63
C ILE A 353 2.54 -13.94 -12.12
N LEU A 354 2.20 -15.02 -11.41
CA LEU A 354 1.00 -15.82 -11.71
C LEU A 354 -0.25 -14.95 -11.62
N HIS A 355 -0.46 -14.24 -10.51
CA HIS A 355 -1.61 -13.34 -10.36
C HIS A 355 -1.67 -12.25 -11.42
N GLN A 356 -0.54 -11.62 -11.75
CA GLN A 356 -0.46 -10.59 -12.77
C GLN A 356 -0.85 -11.13 -14.15
N ARG A 357 -0.32 -12.29 -14.55
CA ARG A 357 -0.63 -12.91 -15.86
C ARG A 357 -2.10 -13.31 -15.95
N LEU A 358 -2.64 -13.93 -14.91
CA LEU A 358 -4.07 -14.29 -14.85
C LEU A 358 -4.97 -13.06 -14.95
N ALA A 359 -4.63 -11.98 -14.25
CA ALA A 359 -5.40 -10.73 -14.31
C ALA A 359 -5.35 -10.02 -15.68
N GLN A 360 -4.34 -10.28 -16.52
CA GLN A 360 -4.21 -9.66 -17.85
C GLN A 360 -5.24 -10.19 -18.85
N ASP A 361 -5.58 -11.48 -18.78
CA ASP A 361 -6.55 -12.10 -19.68
C ASP A 361 -7.48 -13.06 -18.91
N PRO A 362 -8.51 -12.51 -18.23
CA PRO A 362 -9.35 -13.26 -17.31
C PRO A 362 -10.19 -14.38 -17.91
N HIS A 363 -10.56 -14.26 -19.18
CA HIS A 363 -11.47 -15.18 -19.85
C HIS A 363 -10.72 -16.25 -20.67
N ARG A 364 -9.40 -16.08 -20.79
CA ARG A 364 -8.53 -17.01 -21.49
C ARG A 364 -8.39 -18.31 -20.71
N GLU A 365 -8.21 -19.37 -21.49
CA GLU A 365 -7.79 -20.67 -20.97
C GLU A 365 -6.27 -20.68 -20.79
N TRP A 366 -5.84 -21.10 -19.60
CA TRP A 366 -4.46 -21.12 -19.17
C TRP A 366 -4.00 -22.56 -18.97
N THR A 367 -2.73 -22.84 -19.26
CA THR A 367 -2.09 -24.12 -18.98
C THR A 367 -1.15 -23.97 -17.80
N LEU A 368 -1.44 -24.64 -16.68
CA LEU A 368 -0.57 -24.64 -15.50
C LEU A 368 0.28 -25.90 -15.45
N THR A 369 1.55 -25.76 -15.07
CA THR A 369 2.42 -26.89 -14.77
C THR A 369 2.95 -26.78 -13.35
N TRP A 370 2.84 -27.87 -12.61
CA TRP A 370 3.29 -27.96 -11.22
C TRP A 370 3.93 -29.33 -10.94
N VAL A 371 4.58 -29.43 -9.80
CA VAL A 371 5.16 -30.68 -9.29
C VAL A 371 4.59 -30.96 -7.91
N SER A 372 4.11 -32.18 -7.70
CA SER A 372 3.63 -32.63 -6.39
C SER A 372 4.79 -33.16 -5.53
N PRO A 373 4.67 -33.16 -4.20
CA PRO A 373 5.64 -33.81 -3.33
C PRO A 373 5.90 -35.26 -3.76
N GLY A 374 7.16 -35.62 -3.99
CA GLY A 374 7.57 -36.87 -4.62
C GLY A 374 8.08 -36.72 -6.06
N GLY A 375 7.97 -35.52 -6.66
CA GLY A 375 8.57 -35.19 -7.95
C GLY A 375 7.69 -35.46 -9.18
N GLU A 376 6.42 -35.82 -8.99
CA GLU A 376 5.49 -36.04 -10.09
C GLU A 376 5.11 -34.71 -10.75
N ARG A 377 5.56 -34.48 -12.00
CA ARG A 377 5.21 -33.30 -12.78
C ARG A 377 3.83 -33.49 -13.41
N ARG A 378 2.94 -32.52 -13.18
CA ARG A 378 1.57 -32.50 -13.69
C ARG A 378 1.31 -31.23 -14.49
N GLN A 379 0.39 -31.32 -15.45
CA GLN A 379 -0.03 -30.22 -16.28
C GLN A 379 -1.53 -30.32 -16.56
N ALA A 380 -2.23 -29.19 -16.48
CA ALA A 380 -3.66 -29.12 -16.76
C ALA A 380 -4.05 -27.73 -17.28
N THR A 381 -5.13 -27.68 -18.04
CA THR A 381 -5.74 -26.43 -18.48
C THR A 381 -6.86 -26.01 -17.54
N PHE A 382 -7.06 -24.70 -17.39
CA PHE A 382 -8.14 -24.13 -16.60
C PHE A 382 -8.58 -22.77 -17.13
N LYS A 383 -9.80 -22.38 -16.76
CA LYS A 383 -10.31 -21.01 -16.88
C LYS A 383 -10.61 -20.47 -15.50
N GLN A 384 -10.37 -19.17 -15.30
CA GLN A 384 -10.83 -18.51 -14.07
C GLN A 384 -12.35 -18.50 -14.04
N GLU A 385 -12.92 -18.66 -12.85
CA GLU A 385 -14.36 -18.55 -12.65
C GLU A 385 -14.70 -17.20 -12.02
N THR A 386 -15.79 -16.59 -12.48
CA THR A 386 -16.34 -15.41 -11.82
C THR A 386 -17.19 -15.88 -10.64
N ARG A 387 -16.80 -15.52 -9.43
CA ARG A 387 -17.64 -15.69 -8.23
C ARG A 387 -18.16 -14.34 -7.78
N THR A 388 -19.44 -14.30 -7.47
CA THR A 388 -20.05 -13.17 -6.77
C THR A 388 -19.79 -13.34 -5.28
N GLN A 389 -19.12 -12.37 -4.68
CA GLN A 389 -18.95 -12.28 -3.24
C GLN A 389 -19.60 -10.99 -2.74
N LEU A 390 -20.16 -11.02 -1.53
CA LEU A 390 -20.56 -9.81 -0.85
C LEU A 390 -19.31 -9.14 -0.29
N ASP A 391 -19.04 -7.90 -0.73
CA ASP A 391 -17.97 -7.09 -0.16
C ASP A 391 -18.26 -6.75 1.33
N ALA A 392 -17.33 -6.05 1.99
CA ALA A 392 -17.52 -5.59 3.37
C ALA A 392 -18.77 -4.71 3.57
N TYR A 393 -19.36 -4.20 2.48
CA TYR A 393 -20.52 -3.32 2.45
C TYR A 393 -21.82 -4.02 2.02
N HIS A 394 -21.76 -5.33 1.72
CA HIS A 394 -22.85 -6.16 1.20
C HIS A 394 -23.26 -5.83 -0.24
N HIS A 395 -22.35 -5.30 -1.05
CA HIS A 395 -22.52 -5.23 -2.49
C HIS A 395 -22.01 -6.51 -3.15
N GLU A 396 -22.71 -6.93 -4.20
CA GLU A 396 -22.24 -8.02 -5.06
C GLU A 396 -21.04 -7.56 -5.87
N GLU A 397 -19.86 -8.05 -5.50
CA GLU A 397 -18.63 -7.87 -6.25
C GLU A 397 -18.32 -9.16 -7.01
N GLN A 398 -18.19 -9.05 -8.34
CA GLN A 398 -17.74 -10.15 -9.17
C GLN A 398 -16.22 -10.22 -9.14
N ARG A 399 -15.68 -11.30 -8.57
CA ARG A 399 -14.24 -11.54 -8.54
C ARG A 399 -13.88 -12.76 -9.37
N LEU A 400 -12.82 -12.65 -10.15
CA LEU A 400 -12.23 -13.76 -10.86
C LEU A 400 -11.38 -14.61 -9.90
N VAL A 401 -11.70 -15.89 -9.80
CA VAL A 401 -11.11 -16.81 -8.83
C VAL A 401 -10.37 -17.93 -9.56
N PHE A 402 -9.09 -18.08 -9.24
CA PHE A 402 -8.32 -19.29 -9.55
C PHE A 402 -8.43 -20.31 -8.41
N GLY A 403 -8.40 -19.85 -7.16
CA GLY A 403 -8.71 -20.65 -5.97
C GLY A 403 -7.53 -21.35 -5.29
N ALA A 404 -6.30 -21.11 -5.75
CA ALA A 404 -5.09 -21.45 -5.01
C ALA A 404 -4.50 -20.20 -4.36
N SER A 405 -3.89 -20.35 -3.19
CA SER A 405 -3.11 -19.31 -2.54
C SER A 405 -1.79 -19.85 -2.00
N ASN A 406 -0.76 -19.00 -1.97
CA ASN A 406 0.46 -19.24 -1.19
C ASN A 406 0.34 -18.54 0.17
N ARG A 407 1.23 -18.89 1.10
CA ARG A 407 1.36 -18.17 2.36
C ARG A 407 2.19 -16.91 2.11
N PHE A 408 1.54 -15.79 1.78
CA PHE A 408 2.24 -14.50 1.70
C PHE A 408 2.64 -14.03 3.10
N ALA A 409 3.73 -14.58 3.62
CA ALA A 409 4.33 -14.14 4.86
C ALA A 409 5.61 -13.39 4.53
N TRP A 410 5.69 -12.14 4.99
CA TRP A 410 6.81 -11.25 4.74
C TRP A 410 7.10 -10.39 5.97
N LYS A 411 8.32 -9.88 6.03
CA LYS A 411 8.75 -8.88 7.02
C LYS A 411 9.39 -7.70 6.27
N THR A 412 9.34 -6.50 6.83
CA THR A 412 10.14 -5.37 6.32
C THR A 412 11.35 -5.12 7.22
N ALA A 413 12.33 -4.38 6.71
CA ALA A 413 13.36 -3.82 7.59
C ALA A 413 12.72 -2.96 8.69
N ASP A 414 13.40 -2.87 9.84
CA ASP A 414 12.88 -2.12 10.97
C ASP A 414 12.68 -0.64 10.58
N PRO A 415 11.50 -0.07 10.85
CA PRO A 415 11.21 1.31 10.51
C PRO A 415 12.20 2.29 11.15
N VAL A 416 12.68 3.25 10.37
CA VAL A 416 13.62 4.29 10.81
C VAL A 416 12.87 5.58 11.17
N PRO A 417 13.35 6.37 12.14
CA PRO A 417 12.68 7.59 12.56
C PRO A 417 12.64 8.64 11.43
N ILE A 418 11.52 9.35 11.37
CA ILE A 418 11.34 10.48 10.45
C ILE A 418 12.19 11.66 10.94
N ARG A 419 13.07 12.17 10.07
CA ARG A 419 13.87 13.37 10.35
C ARG A 419 13.00 14.60 10.11
N ASN A 420 13.07 15.59 11.02
CA ASN A 420 12.34 16.85 10.90
C ASN A 420 10.83 16.64 10.69
N ARG A 421 10.19 15.91 11.61
CA ARG A 421 8.76 15.51 11.55
C ARG A 421 7.78 16.64 11.23
N PHE A 422 8.07 17.87 11.66
CA PHE A 422 7.25 19.03 11.32
C PHE A 422 7.26 19.33 9.82
N PHE A 423 8.45 19.44 9.22
CA PHE A 423 8.58 19.70 7.78
C PHE A 423 8.11 18.52 6.93
N TYR A 424 8.33 17.29 7.40
CA TYR A 424 7.73 16.10 6.80
C TYR A 424 6.20 16.23 6.74
N ALA A 425 5.56 16.53 7.88
CA ALA A 425 4.11 16.61 7.96
C ALA A 425 3.52 17.73 7.10
N VAL A 426 4.17 18.90 7.10
CA VAL A 426 3.75 20.03 6.26
C VAL A 426 3.97 19.74 4.78
N GLY A 427 5.12 19.18 4.41
CA GLY A 427 5.44 18.84 3.01
C GLY A 427 4.44 17.86 2.41
N HIS A 428 4.22 16.73 3.09
CA HIS A 428 3.24 15.73 2.63
C HIS A 428 1.80 16.23 2.69
N ALA A 429 1.45 17.10 3.63
CA ALA A 429 0.12 17.71 3.62
C ALA A 429 -0.10 18.56 2.37
N VAL A 430 0.91 19.33 1.95
CA VAL A 430 0.85 20.17 0.75
C VAL A 430 0.75 19.31 -0.50
N GLU A 431 1.64 18.34 -0.63
CA GLU A 431 1.64 17.38 -1.74
C GLU A 431 0.30 16.65 -1.84
N ARG A 432 -0.23 16.14 -0.72
CA ARG A 432 -1.48 15.39 -0.75
C ARG A 432 -2.70 16.25 -1.05
N THR A 433 -2.69 17.49 -0.58
CA THR A 433 -3.72 18.46 -0.95
C THR A 433 -3.64 18.80 -2.44
N TYR A 434 -2.44 18.98 -2.99
CA TYR A 434 -2.23 19.20 -4.42
C TYR A 434 -2.72 18.03 -5.27
N ASP A 435 -2.35 16.80 -4.91
CA ASP A 435 -2.80 15.58 -5.60
C ASP A 435 -4.31 15.49 -5.68
N ILE A 436 -4.99 15.77 -4.57
CA ILE A 436 -6.45 15.74 -4.49
C ILE A 436 -7.07 16.83 -5.35
N ILE A 437 -6.53 18.06 -5.31
CA ILE A 437 -7.01 19.16 -6.17
C ILE A 437 -6.88 18.79 -7.63
N VAL A 438 -5.72 18.27 -8.04
CA VAL A 438 -5.47 17.82 -9.42
C VAL A 438 -6.39 16.66 -9.80
N PHE A 439 -6.54 15.69 -8.91
CA PHE A 439 -7.44 14.55 -9.10
C PHE A 439 -8.89 14.99 -9.29
N THR A 440 -9.43 15.78 -8.37
CA THR A 440 -10.79 16.31 -8.45
C THR A 440 -11.00 17.17 -9.70
N GLY A 441 -10.01 17.99 -10.07
CA GLY A 441 -10.04 18.76 -11.31
C GLY A 441 -10.10 17.88 -12.56
N ARG A 442 -9.31 16.80 -12.61
CA ARG A 442 -9.38 15.81 -13.70
C ARG A 442 -10.72 15.07 -13.73
N CYS A 443 -11.25 14.63 -12.58
CA CYS A 443 -12.57 14.02 -12.50
C CYS A 443 -13.64 14.94 -13.08
N PHE A 444 -13.64 16.21 -12.66
CA PHE A 444 -14.60 17.20 -13.14
C PHE A 444 -14.50 17.39 -14.66
N LEU A 445 -13.29 17.50 -15.21
CA LEU A 445 -13.08 17.61 -16.66
C LEU A 445 -13.56 16.37 -17.41
N GLN A 446 -13.33 15.16 -16.89
CA GLN A 446 -13.81 13.93 -17.51
C GLN A 446 -15.33 13.81 -17.48
N ILE A 447 -15.99 14.22 -16.38
CA ILE A 447 -17.45 14.31 -16.30
C ILE A 447 -17.97 15.28 -17.37
N MET A 448 -17.36 16.47 -17.48
CA MET A 448 -17.74 17.47 -18.48
C MET A 448 -17.54 17.00 -19.92
N ARG A 449 -16.60 16.09 -20.16
CA ARG A 449 -16.34 15.47 -21.48
C ARG A 449 -17.20 14.23 -21.76
N GLY A 450 -17.97 13.75 -20.78
CA GLY A 450 -18.75 12.51 -20.90
C GLY A 450 -17.90 11.24 -20.97
N GLU A 451 -16.65 11.30 -20.52
CA GLU A 451 -15.70 10.16 -20.57
C GLU A 451 -15.82 9.22 -19.36
N MET A 452 -16.60 9.60 -18.34
CA MET A 452 -16.97 8.71 -17.24
C MET A 452 -18.36 8.11 -17.50
N SER A 453 -18.39 6.87 -17.99
CA SER A 453 -19.58 6.02 -17.86
C SER A 453 -19.69 5.52 -16.41
N PRO A 454 -20.89 5.44 -15.82
CA PRO A 454 -21.10 4.84 -14.50
C PRO A 454 -20.60 3.41 -14.41
#